data_AF-A0A1X2H574-F1
#
_entry.id   AF-A0A1X2H574-F1
#
_cell.length_a   1.000
_cell.length_b   1.000
_cell.length_c   1.000
_cell.angle_alpha   90.00
_cell.angle_beta   90.00
_cell.angle_gamma   90.00
#
_symmetry.space_group_name_H-M   'P 1'
#
loop_
_entity.id
_entity.type
_entity.pdbx_description
1 polymer ?
#
loop_
_entity_poly.entity_id
_entity_poly.type
_entity_poly.pdbx_seq_one_letter_code
_entity_poly.pdbx_strand_id
1 'polypeptide(L)'
;MPIDTHSGISTSTPATSEMSTTSTSTSPSVHAEKVPDFTEFRLDPFHLTADAGTPSPHRLREARRSFALYLEPEENSKLAYSLKQFFEQTFSQFGPNQAHNAAPHVSILGRVHIERGSGLLSKWTSVDTFMKAVDHHVNTTELQPPTFGGFEIASSGLFLRVRMDPAYGQIAKGIERDVASQCAAFDIRPMDRIHLAYNVLHPLSKAHLKRMRDVARDTIRVEDMVDHTCSWKLTLYEIMLESRVVGAQQQVTPLKTWPIRSPSQGSSILPVSVRIKLAVLSSWLRWSYPSVQHVVDPNKRIEEKAHHHHQQQAQKS
;
A
#
# COMPACT_ATOMS: atom_id res chain seq x y z
N MET A 1 -11.84 46.94 -53.13
CA MET A 1 -12.31 46.52 -54.46
C MET A 1 -12.20 45.01 -54.54
N PRO A 2 -13.17 44.32 -55.17
CA PRO A 2 -14.52 44.12 -54.65
C PRO A 2 -14.90 42.60 -54.69
N ILE A 3 -15.72 42.08 -53.77
CA ILE A 3 -17.18 41.81 -53.91
C ILE A 3 -17.51 40.32 -54.18
N ASP A 4 -18.60 39.94 -53.53
CA ASP A 4 -19.55 38.85 -53.73
C ASP A 4 -19.32 37.42 -53.24
N THR A 5 -19.98 36.93 -52.18
CA THR A 5 -21.40 36.93 -51.69
C THR A 5 -22.23 35.78 -52.28
N HIS A 6 -22.96 35.13 -51.37
CA HIS A 6 -24.25 34.45 -51.52
C HIS A 6 -24.33 32.91 -51.59
N SER A 7 -24.81 32.39 -50.45
CA SER A 7 -26.13 31.72 -50.30
C SER A 7 -26.27 30.23 -50.58
N GLY A 8 -26.99 29.55 -49.68
CA GLY A 8 -27.75 28.36 -50.03
C GLY A 8 -28.03 27.39 -48.89
N ILE A 9 -29.00 27.71 -48.03
CA ILE A 9 -29.66 26.78 -47.12
C ILE A 9 -30.39 25.69 -47.94
N SER A 10 -30.37 24.43 -47.51
CA SER A 10 -31.57 23.55 -47.52
C SER A 10 -31.38 22.27 -46.71
N THR A 11 -32.35 22.07 -45.83
CA THR A 11 -32.74 20.91 -45.03
C THR A 11 -33.09 19.67 -45.85
N SER A 12 -32.77 18.47 -45.35
CA SER A 12 -33.70 17.34 -45.33
C SER A 12 -33.20 16.19 -44.44
N THR A 13 -34.03 15.85 -43.46
CA THR A 13 -34.06 14.56 -42.76
C THR A 13 -34.65 13.50 -43.68
N PRO A 14 -34.36 12.21 -43.45
CA PRO A 14 -35.46 11.26 -43.47
C PRO A 14 -35.45 10.31 -42.26
N ALA A 15 -36.65 10.12 -41.72
CA ALA A 15 -37.03 9.01 -40.85
C ALA A 15 -37.39 7.77 -41.68
N THR A 16 -37.16 6.58 -41.14
CA THR A 16 -37.72 5.28 -41.55
C THR A 16 -37.14 4.23 -40.59
N SER A 17 -37.81 3.20 -40.11
CA SER A 17 -39.21 2.80 -39.99
C SER A 17 -39.16 1.57 -39.08
N GLU A 18 -40.08 1.49 -38.11
CA GLU A 18 -40.35 0.28 -37.36
C GLU A 18 -40.89 -0.81 -38.31
N MET A 19 -40.55 -2.07 -38.04
CA MET A 19 -41.20 -3.21 -38.68
C MET A 19 -41.40 -4.33 -37.66
N SER A 20 -42.60 -4.34 -37.08
CA SER A 20 -43.18 -5.48 -36.36
C SER A 20 -43.52 -6.59 -37.35
N THR A 21 -43.16 -7.83 -37.03
CA THR A 21 -43.73 -9.01 -37.68
C THR A 21 -44.22 -10.00 -36.63
N THR A 22 -45.54 -10.04 -36.49
CA THR A 22 -46.29 -11.10 -35.81
C THR A 22 -46.37 -12.29 -36.77
N SER A 23 -46.02 -13.49 -36.31
CA SER A 23 -46.39 -14.72 -37.01
C SER A 23 -46.92 -15.75 -36.00
N THR A 24 -48.21 -16.03 -36.15
CA THR A 24 -48.96 -17.09 -35.48
C THR A 24 -48.81 -18.36 -36.30
N SER A 25 -48.40 -19.48 -35.70
CA SER A 25 -48.60 -20.80 -36.29
C SER A 25 -48.90 -21.83 -35.20
N THR A 26 -49.89 -22.68 -35.48
CA THR A 26 -50.55 -23.60 -34.55
C THR A 26 -50.03 -25.03 -34.76
N SER A 27 -49.42 -25.61 -33.71
CA SER A 27 -49.41 -27.02 -33.22
C SER A 27 -49.10 -28.21 -34.18
N PRO A 28 -48.37 -29.26 -33.75
CA PRO A 28 -48.89 -30.22 -32.76
C PRO A 28 -47.89 -30.73 -31.69
N SER A 29 -48.50 -31.36 -30.68
CA SER A 29 -47.95 -31.86 -29.42
C SER A 29 -46.76 -32.82 -29.53
N VAL A 30 -45.69 -32.50 -28.80
CA VAL A 30 -44.68 -33.47 -28.33
C VAL A 30 -44.40 -33.13 -26.86
N HIS A 31 -44.37 -34.17 -26.03
CA HIS A 31 -44.22 -34.14 -24.57
C HIS A 31 -43.21 -33.10 -24.07
N ALA A 32 -43.73 -32.01 -23.48
CA ALA A 32 -42.92 -31.05 -22.74
C ALA A 32 -42.61 -31.63 -21.36
N GLU A 33 -41.41 -32.20 -21.24
CA GLU A 33 -40.75 -32.40 -19.95
C GLU A 33 -40.62 -31.00 -19.30
N LYS A 34 -41.25 -30.82 -18.13
CA LYS A 34 -41.27 -29.56 -17.39
C LYS A 34 -39.84 -29.18 -16.98
N VAL A 35 -39.17 -28.39 -17.81
CA VAL A 35 -38.00 -27.63 -17.39
C VAL A 35 -38.47 -26.66 -16.30
N PRO A 36 -37.84 -26.63 -15.11
CA PRO A 36 -38.19 -25.65 -14.09
C PRO A 36 -38.02 -24.26 -14.68
N ASP A 37 -39.07 -23.46 -14.55
CA ASP A 37 -39.14 -22.07 -14.98
C ASP A 37 -37.92 -21.33 -14.42
N PHE A 38 -37.08 -20.77 -15.29
CA PHE A 38 -36.00 -19.89 -14.86
C PHE A 38 -36.67 -18.69 -14.21
N THR A 39 -36.73 -18.71 -12.89
CA THR A 39 -37.15 -17.56 -12.11
C THR A 39 -36.19 -16.45 -12.48
N GLU A 40 -36.69 -15.45 -13.20
CA GLU A 40 -35.95 -14.22 -13.53
C GLU A 40 -35.28 -13.75 -12.24
N PHE A 41 -33.95 -13.91 -12.18
CA PHE A 41 -33.17 -13.50 -11.03
C PHE A 41 -33.18 -11.98 -11.04
N ARG A 42 -34.23 -11.39 -10.44
CA ARG A 42 -34.29 -9.97 -10.20
C ARG A 42 -33.21 -9.68 -9.17
N LEU A 43 -32.08 -9.18 -9.65
CA LEU A 43 -31.17 -8.45 -8.81
C LEU A 43 -32.02 -7.37 -8.14
N ASP A 44 -32.23 -7.53 -6.84
CA ASP A 44 -32.67 -6.42 -6.00
C ASP A 44 -31.77 -5.25 -6.39
N PRO A 45 -32.33 -4.11 -6.84
CA PRO A 45 -31.53 -2.99 -7.27
C PRO A 45 -30.55 -2.72 -6.15
N PHE A 46 -29.25 -2.86 -6.45
CA PHE A 46 -28.20 -2.61 -5.49
C PHE A 46 -28.51 -1.27 -4.84
N HIS A 47 -29.02 -1.30 -3.61
CA HIS A 47 -29.06 -0.14 -2.78
C HIS A 47 -27.60 0.11 -2.45
N LEU A 48 -26.94 0.84 -3.35
CA LEU A 48 -25.83 1.69 -3.02
C LEU A 48 -26.38 2.59 -1.92
N THR A 49 -26.26 2.14 -0.69
CA THR A 49 -26.02 3.03 0.44
C THR A 49 -24.73 3.72 0.06
N ALA A 50 -24.86 4.73 -0.80
CA ALA A 50 -23.96 5.84 -0.80
C ALA A 50 -24.00 6.29 0.66
N ASP A 51 -22.99 5.91 1.43
CA ASP A 51 -22.63 6.65 2.61
C ASP A 51 -22.54 8.10 2.14
N ALA A 52 -23.62 8.85 2.39
CA ALA A 52 -23.83 10.20 1.88
C ALA A 52 -22.81 11.21 2.46
N GLY A 53 -21.86 10.72 3.27
CA GLY A 53 -20.79 11.47 3.88
C GLY A 53 -19.42 11.36 3.18
N THR A 54 -19.19 10.42 2.27
CA THR A 54 -17.90 10.37 1.53
C THR A 54 -18.02 11.13 0.21
N PRO A 55 -17.31 12.27 0.04
CA PRO A 55 -17.33 12.99 -1.22
C PRO A 55 -16.82 12.09 -2.35
N SER A 56 -17.27 12.39 -3.57
CA SER A 56 -16.72 11.76 -4.77
C SER A 56 -15.18 11.81 -4.76
N PRO A 57 -14.47 10.79 -5.29
CA PRO A 57 -13.02 10.73 -5.23
C PRO A 57 -12.31 12.00 -5.75
N HIS A 58 -12.88 12.68 -6.75
CA HIS A 58 -12.36 13.94 -7.24
C HIS A 58 -12.48 15.09 -6.23
N ARG A 59 -13.59 15.21 -5.49
CA ARG A 59 -13.78 16.23 -4.45
C ARG A 59 -12.87 15.97 -3.24
N LEU A 60 -12.66 14.71 -2.88
CA LEU A 60 -11.67 14.34 -1.86
C LEU A 60 -10.25 14.72 -2.28
N ARG A 61 -9.89 14.48 -3.55
CA ARG A 61 -8.57 14.87 -4.09
C ARG A 61 -8.37 16.38 -4.17
N GLU A 62 -9.44 17.12 -4.42
CA GLU A 62 -9.38 18.59 -4.42
C GLU A 62 -9.16 19.16 -3.01
N ALA A 63 -9.59 18.46 -1.96
CA ALA A 63 -9.37 18.86 -0.58
C ALA A 63 -8.06 18.31 0.01
N ARG A 64 -7.62 17.12 -0.42
CA ARG A 64 -6.51 16.39 0.18
C ARG A 64 -5.81 15.47 -0.82
N ARG A 65 -4.48 15.44 -0.80
CA ARG A 65 -3.68 14.44 -1.54
C ARG A 65 -3.01 13.50 -0.56
N SER A 66 -2.90 12.23 -0.96
CA SER A 66 -2.39 11.16 -0.12
C SER A 66 -1.18 10.54 -0.78
N PHE A 67 -0.10 10.34 -0.04
CA PHE A 67 1.15 9.82 -0.56
C PHE A 67 1.66 8.66 0.27
N ALA A 68 2.44 7.80 -0.35
CA ALA A 68 3.20 6.75 0.32
C ALA A 68 4.55 6.53 -0.35
N LEU A 69 5.54 6.15 0.45
CA LEU A 69 6.89 5.87 -0.01
C LEU A 69 7.21 4.40 0.25
N TYR A 70 7.37 3.64 -0.83
CA TYR A 70 7.52 2.19 -0.78
C TYR A 70 8.88 1.77 -1.29
N LEU A 71 9.50 0.82 -0.59
CA LEU A 71 10.68 0.10 -1.05
C LEU A 71 10.21 -1.25 -1.61
N GLU A 72 10.54 -1.49 -2.87
CA GLU A 72 10.01 -2.59 -3.68
C GLU A 72 11.13 -3.28 -4.44
N PRO A 73 11.02 -4.59 -4.70
CA PRO A 73 11.89 -5.24 -5.67
C PRO A 73 11.62 -4.69 -7.08
N GLU A 74 12.64 -4.64 -7.95
CA GLU A 74 12.41 -4.29 -9.34
C GLU A 74 11.51 -5.33 -10.03
N GLU A 75 10.64 -4.88 -10.94
CA GLU A 75 9.58 -5.70 -11.56
C GLU A 75 10.11 -6.88 -12.38
N ASN A 76 11.32 -6.75 -12.91
CA ASN A 76 12.02 -7.78 -13.66
C ASN A 76 12.82 -8.77 -12.78
N SER A 77 12.85 -8.56 -11.46
CA SER A 77 13.56 -9.45 -10.53
C SER A 77 12.79 -10.75 -10.32
N LYS A 78 13.53 -11.84 -10.05
CA LYS A 78 12.90 -13.12 -9.69
C LYS A 78 12.09 -13.02 -8.40
N LEU A 79 12.53 -12.17 -7.47
CA LEU A 79 11.81 -11.92 -6.23
C LEU A 79 10.43 -11.31 -6.51
N ALA A 80 10.36 -10.23 -7.30
CA ALA A 80 9.08 -9.59 -7.65
C ALA A 80 8.12 -10.58 -8.33
N TYR A 81 8.62 -11.36 -9.29
CA TYR A 81 7.84 -12.39 -9.98
C TYR A 81 7.31 -13.45 -8.99
N SER A 82 8.18 -13.99 -8.13
CA SER A 82 7.81 -15.04 -7.18
C SER A 82 6.84 -14.54 -6.09
N LEU A 83 6.97 -13.28 -5.66
CA LEU A 83 6.01 -12.65 -4.75
C LEU A 83 4.65 -12.50 -5.43
N LYS A 84 4.60 -12.03 -6.67
CA LYS A 84 3.34 -11.95 -7.43
C LYS A 84 2.67 -13.33 -7.55
N GLN A 85 3.44 -14.35 -7.90
CA GLN A 85 2.95 -15.73 -7.98
C GLN A 85 2.41 -16.23 -6.63
N PHE A 86 3.10 -15.95 -5.53
CA PHE A 86 2.60 -16.27 -4.19
C PHE A 86 1.24 -15.62 -3.93
N PHE A 87 1.07 -14.32 -4.22
CA PHE A 87 -0.19 -13.61 -4.02
C PHE A 87 -1.32 -14.18 -4.87
N GLU A 88 -1.06 -14.50 -6.14
CA GLU A 88 -2.05 -15.15 -7.02
C GLU A 88 -2.48 -16.52 -6.48
N GLN A 89 -1.52 -17.35 -6.06
CA GLN A 89 -1.80 -18.66 -5.47
C GLN A 89 -2.60 -18.55 -4.18
N THR A 90 -2.22 -17.65 -3.27
CA THR A 90 -2.92 -17.51 -2.00
C THR A 90 -4.32 -16.93 -2.15
N PHE A 91 -4.49 -16.03 -3.12
CA PHE A 91 -5.81 -15.49 -3.45
C PHE A 91 -6.74 -16.62 -3.89
N SER A 92 -6.30 -17.49 -4.80
CA SER A 92 -7.11 -18.62 -5.28
C SER A 92 -7.37 -19.69 -4.22
N GLN A 93 -6.36 -20.03 -3.40
CA GLN A 93 -6.44 -21.15 -2.45
C GLN A 93 -7.12 -20.78 -1.13
N PHE A 94 -6.90 -19.56 -0.63
CA PHE A 94 -7.36 -19.14 0.70
C PHE A 94 -8.33 -17.97 0.67
N GLY A 95 -8.61 -17.43 -0.51
CA GLY A 95 -9.44 -16.25 -0.70
C GLY A 95 -8.68 -14.94 -0.48
N PRO A 96 -9.35 -13.81 -0.75
CA PRO A 96 -8.78 -12.49 -0.60
C PRO A 96 -8.48 -12.17 0.88
N ASN A 97 -7.40 -11.42 1.06
CA ASN A 97 -6.98 -10.84 2.34
C ASN A 97 -6.37 -9.45 2.07
N GLN A 98 -6.18 -8.63 3.10
CA GLN A 98 -5.78 -7.23 2.93
C GLN A 98 -4.38 -7.04 2.35
N ALA A 99 -3.48 -8.03 2.43
CA ALA A 99 -2.19 -7.93 1.77
C ALA A 99 -2.36 -7.75 0.26
N HIS A 100 -3.36 -8.41 -0.34
CA HIS A 100 -3.63 -8.35 -1.78
C HIS A 100 -4.08 -6.96 -2.27
N ASN A 101 -4.37 -6.02 -1.36
CA ASN A 101 -4.77 -4.67 -1.75
C ASN A 101 -3.60 -3.84 -2.28
N ALA A 102 -2.35 -4.28 -2.12
CA ALA A 102 -1.18 -3.57 -2.62
C ALA A 102 -0.15 -4.54 -3.22
N ALA A 103 0.69 -4.02 -4.11
CA ALA A 103 1.88 -4.76 -4.54
C ALA A 103 2.78 -5.05 -3.32
N PRO A 104 3.53 -6.16 -3.30
CA PRO A 104 4.41 -6.51 -2.18
C PRO A 104 5.52 -5.44 -1.99
N HIS A 105 5.50 -4.77 -0.84
CA HIS A 105 6.42 -3.68 -0.54
C HIS A 105 6.80 -3.62 0.94
N VAL A 106 7.89 -2.91 1.22
CA VAL A 106 8.23 -2.39 2.54
C VAL A 106 7.77 -0.93 2.60
N SER A 107 7.02 -0.58 3.64
CA SER A 107 6.50 0.77 3.81
C SER A 107 7.52 1.66 4.52
N ILE A 108 8.10 2.64 3.82
CA ILE A 108 8.97 3.66 4.44
C ILE A 108 8.10 4.77 5.04
N LEU A 109 7.17 5.30 4.23
CA LEU A 109 6.10 6.20 4.68
C LEU A 109 4.78 5.54 4.32
N GLY A 110 3.97 5.20 5.33
CA GLY A 110 2.73 4.44 5.13
C GLY A 110 1.59 5.27 4.57
N ARG A 111 1.47 6.50 5.08
CA ARG A 111 0.40 7.42 4.70
C ARG A 111 0.80 8.83 5.08
N VAL A 112 0.92 9.69 4.08
CA VAL A 112 1.10 11.13 4.25
C VAL A 112 -0.08 11.84 3.63
N HIS A 113 -0.78 12.65 4.41
CA HIS A 113 -1.93 13.42 3.96
C HIS A 113 -1.58 14.90 3.95
N ILE A 114 -1.71 15.53 2.78
CA ILE A 114 -1.48 16.96 2.62
C ILE A 114 -2.79 17.59 2.18
N GLU A 115 -3.27 18.53 2.98
CA GLU A 115 -4.48 19.29 2.69
C GLU A 115 -4.19 20.41 1.69
N ARG A 116 -5.25 20.78 0.96
CA ARG A 116 -5.21 21.92 0.05
C ARG A 116 -4.98 23.21 0.83
N GLY A 117 -4.04 24.01 0.37
CA GLY A 117 -3.84 25.37 0.87
C GLY A 117 -5.06 26.27 0.61
N SER A 118 -5.24 27.29 1.46
CA SER A 118 -6.37 28.22 1.40
C SER A 118 -6.38 29.11 0.15
N GLY A 119 -5.21 29.42 -0.42
CA GLY A 119 -5.06 30.25 -1.63
C GLY A 119 -4.92 29.44 -2.92
N LEU A 120 -5.31 30.05 -4.05
CA LEU A 120 -5.14 29.43 -5.38
C LEU A 120 -3.65 29.23 -5.74
N LEU A 121 -2.80 30.21 -5.39
CA LEU A 121 -1.36 30.19 -5.66
C LEU A 121 -0.57 29.28 -4.71
N SER A 122 -1.08 29.08 -3.49
CA SER A 122 -0.46 28.22 -2.47
C SER A 122 -1.10 26.82 -2.40
N LYS A 123 -1.98 26.50 -3.36
CA LYS A 123 -2.88 25.33 -3.31
C LYS A 123 -2.15 24.04 -2.99
N TRP A 124 -0.98 23.83 -3.60
CA TRP A 124 -0.18 22.61 -3.48
C TRP A 124 1.29 22.86 -3.12
N THR A 125 1.61 24.04 -2.58
CA THR A 125 2.99 24.36 -2.19
C THR A 125 3.54 23.39 -1.14
N SER A 126 2.70 22.90 -0.23
CA SER A 126 3.08 21.87 0.75
C SER A 126 3.40 20.53 0.08
N VAL A 127 2.74 20.19 -1.04
CA VAL A 127 3.06 19.00 -1.84
C VAL A 127 4.41 19.15 -2.50
N ASP A 128 4.69 20.32 -3.11
CA ASP A 128 5.99 20.59 -3.73
C ASP A 128 7.12 20.55 -2.70
N THR A 129 6.88 21.08 -1.50
CA THR A 129 7.81 21.06 -0.37
C THR A 129 8.07 19.62 0.09
N PHE A 130 7.02 18.81 0.23
CA PHE A 130 7.13 17.39 0.54
C PHE A 130 7.92 16.63 -0.51
N MET A 131 7.62 16.80 -1.81
CA MET A 131 8.35 16.12 -2.87
C MET A 131 9.84 16.49 -2.89
N LYS A 132 10.17 17.77 -2.67
CA LYS A 132 11.56 18.24 -2.55
C LYS A 132 12.27 17.63 -1.33
N ALA A 133 11.59 17.55 -0.19
CA ALA A 133 12.15 16.93 1.01
C ALA A 133 12.45 15.44 0.80
N VAL A 134 11.50 14.68 0.22
CA VAL A 134 11.71 13.27 -0.15
C VAL A 134 12.91 13.13 -1.06
N ASP A 135 12.96 13.92 -2.14
CA ASP A 135 14.05 13.85 -3.11
C ASP A 135 15.41 14.20 -2.50
N HIS A 136 15.46 15.21 -1.63
CA HIS A 136 16.67 15.60 -0.92
C HIS A 136 17.21 14.47 -0.05
N HIS A 137 16.37 13.91 0.83
CA HIS A 137 16.79 12.85 1.76
C HIS A 137 17.18 11.56 1.03
N VAL A 138 16.48 11.20 -0.06
CA VAL A 138 16.81 10.00 -0.83
C VAL A 138 18.10 10.16 -1.63
N ASN A 139 18.34 11.31 -2.27
CA ASN A 139 19.53 11.50 -3.10
C ASN A 139 20.81 11.76 -2.31
N THR A 140 20.69 12.25 -1.06
CA THR A 140 21.84 12.52 -0.19
C THR A 140 22.26 11.33 0.65
N THR A 141 21.45 10.27 0.68
CA THR A 141 21.68 9.08 1.49
C THR A 141 22.05 7.91 0.61
N GLU A 142 23.18 7.28 0.89
CA GLU A 142 23.53 6.00 0.26
C GLU A 142 22.69 4.89 0.89
N LEU A 143 21.85 4.24 0.08
CA LEU A 143 20.91 3.22 0.52
C LEU A 143 21.36 1.83 0.09
N GLN A 144 21.35 0.90 1.05
CA GLN A 144 21.69 -0.49 0.82
C GLN A 144 20.44 -1.34 0.60
N PRO A 145 20.45 -2.29 -0.36
CA PRO A 145 19.35 -3.22 -0.53
C PRO A 145 19.05 -4.02 0.75
N PRO A 146 17.76 -4.28 1.04
CA PRO A 146 17.38 -5.06 2.21
C PRO A 146 17.76 -6.52 2.06
N THR A 147 18.05 -7.17 3.18
CA THR A 147 18.42 -8.60 3.22
C THR A 147 17.32 -9.45 3.84
N PHE A 148 17.26 -10.72 3.43
CA PHE A 148 16.24 -11.63 3.95
C PHE A 148 16.43 -11.93 5.44
N GLY A 149 15.35 -11.76 6.21
CA GLY A 149 15.30 -11.95 7.66
C GLY A 149 14.49 -13.17 8.12
N GLY A 150 13.82 -13.89 7.22
CA GLY A 150 12.97 -15.04 7.55
C GLY A 150 11.48 -14.81 7.28
N PHE A 151 10.67 -15.82 7.60
CA PHE A 151 9.22 -15.72 7.61
C PHE A 151 8.72 -15.68 9.05
N GLU A 152 7.83 -14.73 9.37
CA GLU A 152 7.26 -14.55 10.70
C GLU A 152 5.74 -14.69 10.67
N ILE A 153 5.19 -15.46 11.60
CA ILE A 153 3.75 -15.49 11.89
C ILE A 153 3.55 -14.76 13.21
N ALA A 154 2.86 -13.62 13.18
CA ALA A 154 2.41 -12.91 14.36
C ALA A 154 0.89 -12.99 14.48
N SER A 155 0.33 -12.47 15.58
CA SER A 155 -1.13 -12.38 15.78
C SER A 155 -1.82 -11.58 14.67
N SER A 156 -1.11 -10.62 14.07
CA SER A 156 -1.61 -9.73 13.03
C SER A 156 -1.47 -10.27 11.61
N GLY A 157 -0.75 -11.38 11.38
CA GLY A 157 -0.58 -11.93 10.03
C GLY A 157 0.70 -12.70 9.76
N LEU A 158 0.95 -12.96 8.48
CA LEU A 158 2.17 -13.55 7.93
C LEU A 158 3.01 -12.46 7.26
N PHE A 159 4.31 -12.47 7.57
CA PHE A 159 5.25 -11.46 7.11
C PHE A 159 6.52 -12.11 6.55
N LEU A 160 7.05 -11.52 5.48
CA LEU A 160 8.44 -11.70 5.08
C LEU A 160 9.28 -10.68 5.83
N ARG A 161 10.17 -11.13 6.70
CA ARG A 161 11.08 -10.26 7.45
C ARG A 161 12.23 -9.85 6.56
N VAL A 162 12.57 -8.57 6.64
CA VAL A 162 13.73 -8.01 5.96
C VAL A 162 14.58 -7.23 6.94
N ARG A 163 15.90 -7.28 6.77
CA ARG A 163 16.81 -6.40 7.51
C ARG A 163 17.11 -5.21 6.63
N MET A 164 16.82 -4.05 7.17
CA MET A 164 16.97 -2.77 6.51
C MET A 164 18.22 -2.06 7.02
N ASP A 165 18.82 -1.24 6.16
CA ASP A 165 19.76 -0.23 6.59
C ASP A 165 19.07 0.79 7.52
N PRO A 166 19.66 1.15 8.68
CA PRO A 166 19.15 2.25 9.51
C PRO A 166 18.93 3.58 8.75
N ALA A 167 19.65 3.79 7.65
CA ALA A 167 19.50 4.94 6.75
C ALA A 167 18.06 5.15 6.26
N TYR A 168 17.30 4.09 5.99
CA TYR A 168 15.88 4.22 5.62
C TYR A 168 15.04 4.88 6.74
N GLY A 169 15.33 4.53 7.99
CA GLY A 169 14.71 5.13 9.16
C GLY A 169 15.10 6.60 9.34
N GLN A 170 16.34 6.95 9.00
CA GLN A 170 16.82 8.33 9.02
C GLN A 170 16.12 9.17 7.95
N ILE A 171 15.93 8.63 6.74
CA ILE A 171 15.16 9.30 5.67
C ILE A 171 13.74 9.60 6.13
N ALA A 172 13.01 8.62 6.67
CA ALA A 172 11.63 8.84 7.09
C ALA A 172 11.52 9.91 8.19
N LYS A 173 12.40 9.86 9.21
CA LYS A 173 12.46 10.87 10.26
C LYS A 173 12.90 12.25 9.77
N GLY A 174 13.81 12.29 8.79
CA GLY A 174 14.27 13.52 8.15
C GLY A 174 13.12 14.21 7.41
N ILE A 175 12.39 13.45 6.59
CA ILE A 175 11.21 13.95 5.87
C ILE A 175 10.14 14.40 6.87
N GLU A 176 9.84 13.59 7.88
CA GLU A 176 8.87 13.93 8.93
C GLU A 176 9.23 15.26 9.60
N ARG A 177 10.47 15.43 10.06
CA ARG A 177 10.92 16.66 10.71
C ARG A 177 10.72 17.89 9.81
N ASP A 178 10.97 17.74 8.52
CA ASP A 178 10.96 18.88 7.58
C ASP A 178 9.52 19.28 7.18
N VAL A 179 8.56 18.34 7.18
CA VAL A 179 7.24 18.57 6.57
C VAL A 179 6.03 18.13 7.40
N ALA A 180 6.19 17.49 8.56
CA ALA A 180 5.08 16.97 9.35
C ALA A 180 4.07 18.06 9.75
N SER A 181 4.53 19.28 10.06
CA SER A 181 3.65 20.39 10.41
C SER A 181 2.74 20.85 9.27
N GLN A 182 3.03 20.44 8.04
CA GLN A 182 2.24 20.74 6.84
C GLN A 182 1.33 19.58 6.44
N CYS A 183 1.40 18.47 7.16
CA CYS A 183 0.64 17.25 6.88
C CYS A 183 -0.49 17.10 7.91
N ALA A 184 -1.69 16.75 7.45
CA ALA A 184 -2.81 16.40 8.31
C ALA A 184 -2.62 15.02 8.96
N ALA A 185 -1.84 14.14 8.31
CA ALA A 185 -1.41 12.87 8.87
C ALA A 185 -0.05 12.49 8.31
N PHE A 186 0.81 11.92 9.15
CA PHE A 186 2.13 11.45 8.78
C PHE A 186 2.41 10.14 9.51
N ASP A 187 2.23 9.01 8.82
CA ASP A 187 2.40 7.66 9.39
C ASP A 187 3.73 7.05 8.95
N ILE A 188 4.62 6.83 9.93
CA ILE A 188 5.84 6.06 9.77
C ILE A 188 5.55 4.63 10.25
N ARG A 189 5.57 3.68 9.32
CA ARG A 189 5.29 2.27 9.61
C ARG A 189 6.58 1.47 9.87
N PRO A 190 6.47 0.28 10.51
CA PRO A 190 7.60 -0.61 10.71
C PRO A 190 8.24 -0.99 9.37
N MET A 191 9.52 -0.66 9.23
CA MET A 191 10.27 -0.80 7.98
C MET A 191 10.80 -2.21 7.73
N ASP A 192 10.55 -3.16 8.62
CA ASP A 192 11.30 -4.42 8.67
C ASP A 192 10.55 -5.63 8.10
N ARG A 193 9.47 -5.40 7.35
CA ARG A 193 8.62 -6.48 6.85
C ARG A 193 7.89 -6.14 5.55
N ILE A 194 7.68 -7.18 4.73
CA ILE A 194 6.66 -7.21 3.67
C ILE A 194 5.48 -8.01 4.19
N HIS A 195 4.27 -7.44 4.08
CA HIS A 195 3.04 -8.11 4.47
C HIS A 195 2.67 -9.15 3.41
N LEU A 196 2.60 -10.43 3.80
CA LEU A 196 2.24 -11.52 2.90
C LEU A 196 0.76 -11.93 3.05
N ALA A 197 0.23 -11.90 4.27
CA ALA A 197 -1.19 -12.12 4.51
C ALA A 197 -1.61 -11.49 5.84
N TYR A 198 -2.69 -10.72 5.83
CA TYR A 198 -3.31 -10.20 7.06
C TYR A 198 -4.75 -9.77 6.78
N ASN A 199 -5.54 -9.65 7.84
CA ASN A 199 -6.88 -9.08 7.81
C ASN A 199 -7.12 -8.34 9.14
N VAL A 200 -7.39 -7.05 9.08
CA VAL A 200 -7.63 -6.21 10.27
C VAL A 200 -8.95 -6.56 10.95
N LEU A 201 -10.03 -6.77 10.18
CA LEU A 201 -11.37 -7.01 10.75
C LEU A 201 -11.56 -8.47 11.18
N HIS A 202 -10.99 -9.41 10.43
CA HIS A 202 -11.14 -10.85 10.67
C HIS A 202 -9.76 -11.52 10.61
N PRO A 203 -8.99 -11.51 11.71
CA PRO A 203 -7.65 -12.09 11.76
C PRO A 203 -7.65 -13.55 11.29
N LEU A 204 -6.65 -13.89 10.48
CA LEU A 204 -6.48 -15.24 9.95
C LEU A 204 -6.04 -16.19 11.06
N SER A 205 -6.60 -17.41 11.08
CA SER A 205 -6.23 -18.42 12.08
C SER A 205 -4.75 -18.80 11.95
N LYS A 206 -4.10 -19.16 13.07
CA LYS A 206 -2.70 -19.61 13.07
C LYS A 206 -2.46 -20.82 12.16
N ALA A 207 -3.45 -21.71 12.03
CA ALA A 207 -3.38 -22.84 11.11
C ALA A 207 -3.39 -22.40 9.65
N HIS A 208 -4.20 -21.39 9.29
CA HIS A 208 -4.19 -20.79 7.94
C HIS A 208 -2.86 -20.11 7.64
N LEU A 209 -2.35 -19.31 8.58
CA LEU A 209 -1.07 -18.62 8.42
C LEU A 209 0.11 -19.61 8.27
N LYS A 210 0.08 -20.74 8.97
CA LYS A 210 1.08 -21.82 8.80
C LYS A 210 1.05 -22.40 7.39
N ARG A 211 -0.14 -22.73 6.86
CA ARG A 211 -0.29 -23.24 5.48
C ARG A 211 0.18 -22.23 4.45
N MET A 212 -0.21 -20.96 4.58
CA MET A 212 0.26 -19.90 3.70
C MET A 212 1.78 -19.69 3.77
N ARG A 213 2.39 -19.82 4.95
CA ARG A 213 3.85 -19.74 5.10
C ARG A 213 4.55 -20.89 4.38
N ASP A 214 3.96 -22.08 4.37
CA ASP A 214 4.56 -23.22 3.67
C ASP A 214 4.51 -22.98 2.15
N VAL A 215 3.39 -22.47 1.61
CA VAL A 215 3.31 -21.98 0.21
C VAL A 215 4.32 -20.86 -0.06
N ALA A 216 4.51 -19.93 0.88
CA ALA A 216 5.48 -18.84 0.75
C ALA A 216 6.92 -19.36 0.62
N ARG A 217 7.27 -20.43 1.37
CA ARG A 217 8.60 -21.04 1.33
C ARG A 217 8.86 -21.79 0.01
N ASP A 218 7.83 -22.38 -0.55
CA ASP A 218 7.94 -23.15 -1.80
C ASP A 218 7.95 -22.24 -3.04
N THR A 219 7.30 -21.06 -2.94
CA THR A 219 7.09 -20.16 -4.08
C THR A 219 8.06 -18.97 -4.09
N ILE A 220 8.30 -18.30 -2.97
CA ILE A 220 9.06 -17.03 -2.93
C ILE A 220 10.57 -17.31 -3.01
N ARG A 221 11.18 -16.81 -4.09
CA ARG A 221 12.62 -16.96 -4.35
C ARG A 221 13.43 -15.88 -3.64
N VAL A 222 13.93 -16.23 -2.45
CA VAL A 222 14.71 -15.32 -1.58
C VAL A 222 16.22 -15.40 -1.83
N GLU A 223 16.68 -16.31 -2.69
CA GLU A 223 18.11 -16.54 -2.95
C GLU A 223 18.79 -15.25 -3.42
N ASP A 224 18.16 -14.53 -4.36
CA ASP A 224 18.69 -13.27 -4.89
C ASP A 224 18.79 -12.17 -3.80
N MET A 225 17.97 -12.22 -2.74
CA MET A 225 18.10 -11.31 -1.58
C MET A 225 19.28 -11.68 -0.68
N VAL A 226 19.59 -12.97 -0.58
CA VAL A 226 20.70 -13.48 0.24
C VAL A 226 22.04 -13.27 -0.46
N ASP A 227 22.06 -13.37 -1.78
CA ASP A 227 23.23 -13.09 -2.61
C ASP A 227 23.42 -11.59 -2.91
N HIS A 228 22.48 -10.74 -2.47
CA HIS A 228 22.39 -9.31 -2.76
C HIS A 228 22.45 -8.99 -4.27
N THR A 229 21.91 -9.89 -5.08
CA THR A 229 21.76 -9.74 -6.53
C THR A 229 20.37 -9.23 -6.91
N CYS A 230 19.43 -9.22 -5.97
CA CYS A 230 18.12 -8.61 -6.14
C CYS A 230 18.26 -7.09 -6.25
N SER A 231 17.75 -6.52 -7.34
CA SER A 231 17.65 -5.07 -7.50
C SER A 231 16.39 -4.55 -6.83
N TRP A 232 16.51 -3.39 -6.19
CA TRP A 232 15.43 -2.74 -5.44
C TRP A 232 15.23 -1.31 -5.92
N LYS A 233 14.03 -0.80 -5.73
CA LYS A 233 13.67 0.58 -6.04
C LYS A 233 12.86 1.17 -4.90
N LEU A 234 13.07 2.45 -4.64
CA LEU A 234 12.21 3.26 -3.80
C LEU A 234 11.26 4.04 -4.70
N THR A 235 9.96 3.98 -4.47
CA THR A 235 8.95 4.67 -5.28
C THR A 235 8.05 5.52 -4.40
N LEU A 236 7.91 6.80 -4.76
CA LEU A 236 6.90 7.68 -4.20
C LEU A 236 5.61 7.56 -5.02
N TYR A 237 4.52 7.19 -4.36
CA TYR A 237 3.20 7.05 -4.94
C TYR A 237 2.25 8.15 -4.48
N GLU A 238 1.40 8.64 -5.37
CA GLU A 238 0.14 9.29 -5.01
C GLU A 238 -0.96 8.21 -4.91
N ILE A 239 -1.62 8.14 -3.76
CA ILE A 239 -2.75 7.24 -3.53
C ILE A 239 -4.00 7.90 -4.08
N MET A 240 -4.45 7.38 -5.22
CA MET A 240 -5.59 7.88 -5.98
C MET A 240 -6.92 7.38 -5.41
N LEU A 241 -6.96 6.12 -4.98
CA LEU A 241 -8.10 5.51 -4.31
C LEU A 241 -7.62 4.46 -3.31
N GLU A 242 -7.94 4.66 -2.03
CA GLU A 242 -7.72 3.64 -1.00
C GLU A 242 -8.81 2.57 -1.10
N SER A 243 -8.40 1.32 -1.31
CA SER A 243 -9.32 0.19 -1.32
C SER A 243 -9.60 -0.29 0.11
N ARG A 244 -10.86 -0.18 0.54
CA ARG A 244 -11.37 -0.79 1.77
C ARG A 244 -11.86 -2.22 1.56
N VAL A 245 -12.06 -2.62 0.30
CA VAL A 245 -12.54 -3.95 -0.07
C VAL A 245 -11.34 -4.90 -0.08
N VAL A 246 -11.47 -6.01 0.65
CA VAL A 246 -10.42 -7.02 0.76
C VAL A 246 -10.22 -7.68 -0.60
N GLY A 247 -8.97 -7.72 -1.08
CA GLY A 247 -8.62 -8.29 -2.38
C GLY A 247 -8.72 -7.32 -3.55
N ALA A 248 -9.31 -6.13 -3.37
CA ALA A 248 -9.33 -5.11 -4.41
C ALA A 248 -8.09 -4.23 -4.29
N GLN A 249 -7.32 -4.12 -5.37
CA GLN A 249 -6.09 -3.34 -5.38
C GLN A 249 -6.36 -1.84 -5.21
N GLN A 250 -5.53 -1.19 -4.40
CA GLN A 250 -5.48 0.26 -4.32
C GLN A 250 -5.06 0.86 -5.66
N GLN A 251 -5.65 2.00 -6.01
CA GLN A 251 -5.21 2.74 -7.19
C GLN A 251 -4.15 3.74 -6.75
N VAL A 252 -2.95 3.58 -7.29
CA VAL A 252 -1.79 4.43 -7.02
C VAL A 252 -1.16 4.89 -8.32
N THR A 253 -0.58 6.10 -8.31
CA THR A 253 0.18 6.64 -9.43
C THR A 253 1.62 6.85 -8.99
N PRO A 254 2.62 6.23 -9.64
CA PRO A 254 4.02 6.50 -9.34
C PRO A 254 4.36 7.94 -9.74
N LEU A 255 4.93 8.70 -8.81
CA LEU A 255 5.38 10.08 -9.05
C LEU A 255 6.87 10.14 -9.36
N LYS A 256 7.67 9.38 -8.59
CA LYS A 256 9.13 9.34 -8.73
C LYS A 256 9.68 8.03 -8.18
N THR A 257 10.74 7.53 -8.81
CA THR A 257 11.40 6.29 -8.44
C THR A 257 12.91 6.51 -8.38
N TRP A 258 13.55 5.91 -7.37
CA TRP A 258 14.99 5.92 -7.17
C TRP A 258 15.50 4.47 -7.10
N PRO A 259 16.44 4.06 -7.98
CA PRO A 259 17.02 2.73 -7.92
C PRO A 259 17.95 2.62 -6.70
N ILE A 260 17.86 1.51 -5.98
CA ILE A 260 18.76 1.17 -4.87
C ILE A 260 19.86 0.28 -5.43
N ARG A 261 21.08 0.83 -5.51
CA ARG A 261 22.23 0.13 -6.08
C ARG A 261 22.93 -0.66 -4.99
N SER A 262 23.23 -1.93 -5.24
CA SER A 262 24.21 -2.65 -4.42
C SER A 262 25.57 -1.97 -4.57
N PRO A 263 26.32 -1.74 -3.48
CA PRO A 263 27.72 -1.39 -3.59
C PRO A 263 28.42 -2.53 -4.32
N SER A 264 29.31 -2.19 -5.25
CA SER A 264 30.06 -3.14 -6.07
C SER A 264 30.68 -4.23 -5.19
N GLN A 265 30.20 -5.47 -5.29
CA GLN A 265 30.65 -6.56 -4.45
C GLN A 265 32.10 -6.95 -4.78
N GLY A 266 32.99 -6.83 -3.80
CA GLY A 266 34.15 -7.71 -3.71
C GLY A 266 33.66 -9.14 -3.44
N SER A 267 34.19 -10.10 -4.19
CA SER A 267 33.77 -11.51 -4.19
C SER A 267 33.79 -12.16 -2.80
N SER A 268 32.64 -12.61 -2.30
CA SER A 268 32.55 -13.51 -1.13
C SER A 268 32.40 -14.96 -1.61
N ILE A 269 33.29 -15.86 -1.16
CA ILE A 269 33.46 -17.24 -1.66
C ILE A 269 32.60 -18.27 -0.90
N LEU A 270 31.60 -17.83 -0.11
CA LEU A 270 30.82 -18.75 0.72
C LEU A 270 29.61 -19.37 -0.02
N PRO A 271 29.31 -20.67 0.18
CA PRO A 271 28.11 -21.31 -0.38
C PRO A 271 26.80 -20.66 0.13
N VAL A 272 25.79 -20.55 -0.73
CA VAL A 272 24.48 -19.93 -0.43
C VAL A 272 23.80 -20.56 0.80
N SER A 273 23.86 -21.89 0.93
CA SER A 273 23.27 -22.62 2.06
C SER A 273 23.91 -22.26 3.41
N VAL A 274 25.20 -21.95 3.42
CA VAL A 274 25.92 -21.48 4.61
C VAL A 274 25.56 -20.03 4.91
N ARG A 275 25.39 -19.18 3.89
CA ARG A 275 24.97 -17.78 4.05
C ARG A 275 23.54 -17.66 4.59
N ILE A 276 22.59 -18.48 4.11
CA ILE A 276 21.23 -18.52 4.65
C ILE A 276 21.27 -18.93 6.13
N LYS A 277 22.00 -20.00 6.46
CA LYS A 277 22.10 -20.49 7.85
C LYS A 277 22.81 -19.48 8.76
N LEU A 278 23.87 -18.82 8.30
CA LEU A 278 24.56 -17.76 9.05
C LEU A 278 23.67 -16.53 9.23
N ALA A 279 22.92 -16.12 8.21
CA ALA A 279 21.94 -15.04 8.34
C ALA A 279 20.87 -15.40 9.38
N VAL A 280 20.33 -16.62 9.36
CA VAL A 280 19.34 -17.07 10.35
C VAL A 280 19.95 -17.17 11.76
N LEU A 281 21.19 -17.66 11.91
CA LEU A 281 21.87 -17.78 13.21
C LEU A 281 22.28 -16.42 13.78
N SER A 282 22.71 -15.48 12.94
CA SER A 282 23.00 -14.11 13.38
C SER A 282 21.73 -13.35 13.81
N SER A 283 20.54 -13.77 13.34
CA SER A 283 19.26 -13.24 13.85
C SER A 283 18.99 -13.64 15.30
N TRP A 284 19.48 -14.79 15.75
CA TRP A 284 19.23 -15.28 17.11
C TRP A 284 20.19 -14.67 18.12
N LEU A 285 21.47 -14.55 17.77
CA LEU A 285 22.50 -14.03 18.68
C LEU A 285 22.42 -12.52 18.93
N ARG A 286 21.87 -11.72 18.01
CA ARG A 286 21.70 -10.26 18.24
C ARG A 286 20.49 -9.90 19.08
N TRP A 287 19.54 -10.82 19.28
CA TRP A 287 18.33 -10.60 20.10
C TRP A 287 18.50 -11.05 21.55
N SER A 288 19.62 -11.71 21.90
CA SER A 288 19.92 -12.15 23.27
C SER A 288 20.44 -11.05 24.20
N TYR A 289 20.54 -9.80 23.73
CA TYR A 289 20.86 -8.66 24.59
C TYR A 289 19.60 -7.79 24.77
N PRO A 290 19.01 -7.74 25.97
CA PRO A 290 18.10 -6.66 26.28
C PRO A 290 18.92 -5.37 26.26
N SER A 291 18.63 -4.47 25.32
CA SER A 291 19.05 -3.08 25.49
C SER A 291 18.34 -2.60 26.76
N VAL A 292 19.13 -2.28 27.79
CA VAL A 292 18.64 -1.60 28.99
C VAL A 292 18.13 -0.24 28.53
N GLN A 293 16.84 -0.18 28.18
CA GLN A 293 16.13 1.09 28.10
C GLN A 293 15.83 1.47 29.55
N HIS A 294 16.56 2.48 30.04
CA HIS A 294 16.12 3.27 31.17
C HIS A 294 14.71 3.80 30.86
N VAL A 295 13.69 3.15 31.41
CA VAL A 295 12.32 3.66 31.45
C VAL A 295 12.33 4.84 32.43
N VAL A 296 12.49 6.05 31.89
CA VAL A 296 12.11 7.26 32.62
C VAL A 296 10.61 7.38 32.47
N ASP A 297 9.91 7.01 33.54
CA ASP A 297 8.46 7.08 33.67
C ASP A 297 8.00 8.56 33.64
N PRO A 298 7.27 9.01 32.59
CA PRO A 298 6.86 10.41 32.48
C PRO A 298 5.80 10.82 33.49
N ASN A 299 5.19 9.87 34.22
CA ASN A 299 4.13 10.15 35.19
C ASN A 299 4.62 10.60 36.58
N LYS A 300 5.90 10.44 36.92
CA LYS A 300 6.43 10.94 38.21
C LYS A 300 6.70 12.46 38.23
N ARG A 301 6.75 13.12 37.07
CA ARG A 301 7.11 14.54 36.97
C ARG A 301 5.94 15.50 37.19
N ILE A 302 4.71 14.99 37.20
CA ILE A 302 3.50 15.80 37.39
C ILE A 302 3.12 15.87 38.88
N GLU A 303 3.39 14.83 39.67
CA GLU A 303 3.10 14.84 41.12
C GLU A 303 4.07 15.72 41.92
N GLU A 304 5.36 15.81 41.53
CA GLU A 304 6.32 16.71 42.20
C GLU A 304 6.00 18.20 41.96
N LYS A 305 5.46 18.57 40.79
CA LYS A 305 5.06 19.96 40.52
C LYS A 305 3.78 20.37 41.25
N ALA A 306 2.86 19.43 41.47
CA ALA A 306 1.65 19.70 42.24
C ALA A 306 1.96 19.91 43.74
N HIS A 307 2.89 19.14 44.31
CA HIS A 307 3.28 19.34 45.71
C HIS A 307 4.08 20.61 45.95
N HIS A 308 4.91 21.05 45.00
CA HIS A 308 5.68 22.28 45.19
C HIS A 308 4.82 23.55 45.07
N HIS A 309 3.73 23.51 44.30
CA HIS A 309 2.84 24.67 44.19
C HIS A 309 1.95 24.86 45.43
N HIS A 310 1.59 23.78 46.12
CA HIS A 310 0.78 23.85 47.35
C HIS A 310 1.61 24.29 48.58
N GLN A 311 2.91 23.98 48.64
CA GLN A 311 3.78 24.46 49.73
C GLN A 311 4.09 25.96 49.66
N GLN A 312 4.12 26.57 48.47
CA GLN A 312 4.40 28.01 48.34
C GLN A 312 3.20 28.91 48.67
N GLN A 313 1.97 28.38 48.69
CA GLN A 313 0.79 29.14 49.13
C GLN A 313 0.58 29.11 50.66
N ALA A 314 1.19 28.16 51.37
CA ALA A 314 1.08 28.06 52.84
C ALA A 314 2.11 28.91 53.61
N GLN A 315 3.06 29.57 52.94
CA GLN A 315 4.07 30.44 53.56
C GLN A 315 3.83 31.94 53.32
N LYS A 316 2.68 32.33 52.75
CA LYS A 316 2.29 33.73 52.50
C LYS A 316 1.01 34.16 53.22
N SER A 317 0.60 33.40 54.26
CA SER A 317 -0.53 33.71 55.13
C SER A 317 -0.05 33.88 56.57
#